data_AF-A0A7Y1Z6U1-F1
#
_entry.id   AF-A0A7Y1Z6U1-F1
#
_cell.length_a   1.000
_cell.length_b   1.000
_cell.length_c   1.000
_cell.angle_alpha   90.00
_cell.angle_beta   90.00
_cell.angle_gamma   90.00
#
_symmetry.space_group_name_H-M   'P 1'
#
loop_
_entity.id
_entity.type
_entity.pdbx_description
1 polymer ?
#
loop_
_entity_poly.entity_id
_entity_poly.type
_entity_poly.pdbx_seq_one_letter_code
_entity_poly.pdbx_strand_id
1 'polypeptide(L)' 'GFNVSWRWSDDFFWEAAFGDGNVPAYHTVDAQINLRVPSLKSTFKAGATNVLGDEYFTAFGTGFIGSMYYVSLVINNL' A
#
# COMPACT_ATOMS: atom_id res chain seq x y z
N GLY A 1 -12.85 -12.42 5.49
CA GLY A 1 -13.28 -11.01 5.59
C GLY A 1 -12.44 -10.15 4.68
N PHE A 2 -12.84 -8.91 4.41
CA PHE A 2 -12.13 -8.00 3.51
C PHE A 2 -11.78 -6.68 4.21
N ASN A 3 -10.83 -5.94 3.65
CA ASN A 3 -10.48 -4.59 4.06
C ASN A 3 -10.16 -3.74 2.83
N VAL A 4 -10.58 -2.48 2.87
CA VAL A 4 -10.25 -1.44 1.89
C VAL A 4 -9.87 -0.19 2.67
N SER A 5 -8.82 0.50 2.24
CA SER A 5 -8.42 1.81 2.78
C SER A 5 -8.08 2.76 1.65
N TRP A 6 -8.30 4.05 1.89
CA TRP A 6 -7.90 5.13 1.01
C TRP A 6 -7.02 6.10 1.79
N ARG A 7 -5.93 6.55 1.16
CA ARG A 7 -5.00 7.54 1.69
C ARG A 7 -4.77 8.60 0.62
N TRP A 8 -4.67 9.85 1.03
CA TRP A 8 -4.35 10.98 0.16
C TRP A 8 -3.35 11.89 0.86
N SER A 9 -2.53 12.57 0.06
CA SER A 9 -1.73 13.72 0.46
C SER A 9 -1.95 14.84 -0.54
N ASP A 10 -2.06 16.07 -0.06
CA ASP A 10 -2.08 17.25 -0.91
C ASP A 10 -0.68 17.58 -1.44
N ASP A 11 -0.59 18.45 -2.45
CA ASP A 11 0.68 18.94 -2.95
C ASP A 11 1.33 19.93 -1.98
N PHE A 12 2.67 19.96 -1.98
CA PHE A 12 3.42 20.90 -1.15
C PHE A 12 4.83 21.17 -1.72
N PHE A 13 5.44 22.25 -1.27
CA PHE A 13 6.82 22.58 -1.60
C PHE A 13 7.79 21.95 -0.60
N TRP A 14 8.73 21.14 -1.09
CA TRP A 14 9.80 20.52 -0.31
C TRP A 14 11.05 21.38 -0.36
N GLU A 15 11.65 21.64 0.80
CA GLU A 15 12.93 22.37 0.93
C GLU A 15 13.96 21.55 1.71
N ALA A 16 15.15 21.34 1.13
CA ALA A 16 16.25 20.64 1.77
C ALA A 16 17.61 21.04 1.19
N ALA A 17 18.69 20.85 1.96
CA ALA A 17 20.05 21.21 1.54
C ALA A 17 20.53 20.53 0.24
N PHE A 18 19.93 19.40 -0.14
CA PHE A 18 20.27 18.67 -1.37
C PHE A 18 19.41 19.07 -2.59
N GLY A 19 18.32 19.82 -2.38
CA GLY A 19 17.42 20.25 -3.44
C GLY A 19 16.02 20.59 -2.95
N ASP A 20 15.36 21.45 -3.71
CA ASP A 20 14.02 21.96 -3.45
C ASP A 20 13.10 21.68 -4.64
N GLY A 21 11.80 21.53 -4.39
CA GLY A 21 10.82 21.39 -5.46
C GLY A 21 9.43 20.97 -5.02
N ASN A 22 8.50 20.92 -5.97
CA ASN A 22 7.13 20.52 -5.71
C ASN A 22 7.02 19.00 -5.53
N VAL A 23 6.37 18.58 -4.44
CA VAL A 23 5.84 17.23 -4.25
C VAL A 23 4.36 17.25 -4.65
N PRO A 24 3.95 16.57 -5.74
CA PRO A 24 2.57 16.60 -6.19
C PRO A 24 1.64 15.84 -5.23
N ALA A 25 0.36 16.22 -5.25
CA ALA A 25 -0.69 15.47 -4.56
C ALA A 25 -0.76 14.04 -5.10
N TYR A 26 -1.03 13.08 -4.23
CA TYR A 26 -1.20 11.68 -4.60
C TYR A 26 -2.28 11.02 -3.77
N HIS A 27 -2.77 9.87 -4.24
CA HIS A 27 -3.67 9.05 -3.46
C HIS A 27 -3.49 7.57 -3.74
N THR A 28 -3.70 6.75 -2.71
CA THR A 28 -3.59 5.30 -2.83
C THR A 28 -4.83 4.64 -2.27
N VAL A 29 -5.25 3.56 -2.92
CA VAL A 29 -6.27 2.64 -2.40
C VAL A 29 -5.57 1.33 -2.11
N ASP A 30 -5.73 0.80 -0.90
CA ASP A 30 -5.25 -0.53 -0.55
C ASP A 30 -6.45 -1.46 -0.38
N ALA A 31 -6.30 -2.72 -0.77
CA ALA A 31 -7.37 -3.72 -0.68
C ALA A 31 -6.84 -5.07 -0.23
N GLN A 32 -7.66 -5.82 0.48
CA GLN A 32 -7.30 -7.12 1.04
C GLN A 32 -8.53 -8.01 1.20
N ILE A 33 -8.35 -9.29 0.94
CA ILE A 33 -9.32 -10.35 1.21
C ILE A 33 -8.69 -11.48 2.03
N ASN A 34 -9.49 -12.12 2.87
CA ASN A 34 -9.11 -13.25 3.70
C ASN A 34 -10.15 -14.38 3.55
N LEU A 35 -9.67 -15.58 3.24
CA LEU A 35 -10.43 -16.83 3.17
C LEU A 35 -10.02 -17.75 4.31
N ARG A 36 -10.95 -18.04 5.23
CA ARG A 36 -10.75 -19.01 6.30
C ARG A 36 -11.16 -20.40 5.82
N VAL A 37 -10.30 -21.38 6.02
CA VAL A 37 -10.54 -22.79 5.70
C VAL A 37 -10.41 -23.62 6.98
N PRO A 38 -11.52 -23.85 7.72
CA PRO A 38 -11.48 -24.52 9.03
C PRO A 38 -10.94 -25.95 8.99
N SER A 39 -11.23 -26.71 7.94
CA SER A 39 -10.73 -28.09 7.76
C SER A 39 -9.20 -28.16 7.70
N LEU A 40 -8.56 -27.10 7.22
CA LEU A 40 -7.10 -26.96 7.16
C LEU A 40 -6.53 -26.18 8.35
N LYS A 41 -7.39 -25.79 9.31
CA LYS A 41 -7.06 -24.85 10.39
C LYS A 41 -6.30 -23.61 9.89
N SER A 42 -6.65 -23.13 8.69
CA SER A 42 -5.84 -22.17 7.96
C SER A 42 -6.64 -20.94 7.53
N THR A 43 -5.94 -19.83 7.34
CA THR A 43 -6.47 -18.61 6.70
C THR A 43 -5.53 -18.19 5.58
N PHE A 44 -6.07 -18.13 4.36
CA PHE A 44 -5.41 -17.55 3.21
C PHE A 44 -5.75 -16.07 3.13
N LYS A 45 -4.78 -15.27 2.73
CA LYS A 45 -4.91 -13.83 2.58
C LYS A 45 -4.26 -13.41 1.28
N ALA A 46 -4.93 -12.51 0.56
CA ALA A 46 -4.38 -11.84 -0.59
C ALA A 46 -4.69 -10.36 -0.46
N GLY A 47 -3.75 -9.50 -0.82
CA GLY A 47 -3.96 -8.07 -0.79
C GLY A 47 -2.92 -7.31 -1.58
N ALA A 48 -3.18 -6.02 -1.73
CA ALA A 48 -2.31 -5.11 -2.44
C ALA A 48 -2.42 -3.70 -1.86
N THR A 49 -1.31 -2.97 -1.91
CA THR A 49 -1.26 -1.54 -1.63
C THR A 49 -1.20 -0.78 -2.95
N ASN A 50 -1.88 0.37 -3.01
CA ASN A 50 -1.98 1.19 -4.21
C ASN A 50 -2.49 0.41 -5.43
N VAL A 51 -3.70 -0.14 -5.32
CA VAL A 51 -4.33 -0.98 -6.36
C VAL A 51 -4.69 -0.23 -7.64
N LEU A 52 -4.72 1.10 -7.58
CA LEU A 52 -4.97 1.96 -8.73
C LEU A 52 -3.70 2.25 -9.54
N GLY A 53 -2.51 1.96 -9.00
CA GLY A 53 -1.23 2.08 -9.71
C GLY A 53 -0.71 3.50 -9.84
N ASP A 54 -1.02 4.39 -8.90
CA ASP A 54 -0.48 5.76 -8.89
C ASP A 54 1.01 5.73 -8.53
N GLU A 55 1.91 6.12 -9.42
CA GLU A 55 3.34 6.21 -9.10
C GLU A 55 3.65 7.57 -8.47
N TYR A 56 3.94 7.59 -7.18
CA TYR A 56 4.11 8.83 -6.41
C TYR A 56 5.44 8.87 -5.65
N PHE A 57 5.89 10.05 -5.27
CA PHE A 57 7.00 10.23 -4.33
C PHE A 57 6.57 11.18 -3.22
N THR A 58 7.17 11.05 -2.04
CA THR A 58 6.81 11.87 -0.87
C THR A 58 7.88 12.88 -0.49
N ALA A 59 9.03 12.86 -1.17
CA ALA A 59 10.13 13.79 -0.95
C ALA A 59 10.83 14.06 -2.27
N PHE A 60 11.28 15.30 -2.46
CA PHE A 60 11.98 15.69 -3.68
C PHE A 60 13.22 14.82 -3.91
N GLY A 61 13.44 14.38 -5.15
CA GLY A 61 14.60 13.57 -5.53
C GLY A 61 14.58 12.10 -5.07
N THR A 62 13.51 11.61 -4.43
CA THR A 62 13.38 10.18 -4.10
C THR A 62 12.82 9.36 -5.27
N GLY A 63 13.01 8.05 -5.23
CA GLY A 63 12.36 7.13 -6.16
C GLY A 63 10.83 7.09 -5.99
N PHE A 64 10.14 6.69 -7.05
CA PHE A 64 8.70 6.48 -7.03
C PHE A 64 8.31 5.25 -6.21
N ILE A 65 7.18 5.36 -5.51
CA ILE A 65 6.49 4.30 -4.81
C ILE A 65 5.36 3.83 -5.72
N GLY A 66 5.44 2.57 -6.14
CA GLY A 66 4.41 1.92 -6.95
C GLY A 66 3.48 1.02 -6.13
N SER A 67 2.90 0.02 -6.78
CA SER A 67 2.04 -0.98 -6.14
C SER A 67 2.83 -2.11 -5.50
N MET A 68 2.30 -2.66 -4.40
CA MET A 68 2.82 -3.89 -3.78
C MET A 68 1.70 -4.91 -3.67
N TYR A 69 1.98 -6.16 -4.05
CA TYR A 69 1.03 -7.28 -3.99
C TYR A 69 1.57 -8.35 -3.06
N TYR A 70 0.70 -8.98 -2.28
CA TYR A 70 1.09 -10.05 -1.37
C TYR A 70 0.03 -11.14 -1.25
N VAL A 71 0.51 -12.34 -0.92
CA VAL A 71 -0.29 -13.47 -0.47
C VAL A 71 0.29 -14.00 0.83
N SER A 72 -0.56 -14.48 1.75
CA SER A 72 -0.10 -15.15 2.96
C SER A 72 -1.00 -16.31 3.36
N LEU A 73 -0.40 -17.25 4.08
CA LEU A 73 -1.06 -18.40 4.69
C LEU A 73 -0.75 -18.37 6.18
N VAL A 74 -1.80 -18.39 6.99
CA VAL A 74 -1.71 -18.52 8.45
C VAL A 74 -2.28 -19.86 8.85
N ILE A 75 -1.49 -20.71 9.50
CA ILE A 75 -1.92 -22.02 10.00
C ILE A 75 -2.01 -21.94 11.53
N ASN A 76 -3.15 -22.31 12.11
CA ASN A 76 -3.33 -22.35 13.55
C ASN A 76 -3.41 -23.79 14.06
N ASN A 77 -2.34 -24.27 14.70
CA ASN A 77 -2.19 -25.68 15.10
C ASN A 77 -2.16 -25.90 16.62
N LEU A 78 -2.47 -24.87 17.42
CA LEU A 78 -2.70 -24.98 18.86
C LEU A 78 -4.19 -25.16 19.16
#